data_AF-A0A4R8R1D8-F1
#
_entry.id   AF-A0A4R8R1D8-F1
#
_cell.length_a   1.000
_cell.length_b   1.000
_cell.length_c   1.000
_cell.angle_alpha   90.00
_cell.angle_beta   90.00
_cell.angle_gamma   90.00
#
_symmetry.space_group_name_H-M   'P 1'
#
loop_
_entity.id
_entity.type
_entity.pdbx_description
1 polymer ?
#
loop_
_entity_poly.entity_id
_entity_poly.type
_entity_poly.pdbx_seq_one_letter_code
_entity_poly.pdbx_strand_id
1 'polypeptide(L)'
;MDQGVIDAPRWDFGQAVATSRADGDGRQWELSAREPPSVLPSEISQSPRRECTLDWTSRSTPGNMWWNLTKSYQSLPQAEGKPLENASSWTLTSHRWPRSTIILGLTNVVTLLAFLAAVRKPSSTVFRSQCTRDLSTPCVAPALDAVQYEAPRHYNAEFRQTNKWRGPPGNHSNAVDMAWHEIELGAGGIRVTEEELRRLNMTDSPDLPFHKIPEEHGGGYLAMLEVFHLLHCLNSLRMGLFYNYDHYKHLDEGVQDENIYSHFDHCIDMLRMNLMCYADVTPALFVDPLSNPRRRDALPNWSSMHTCRNFDAILDWNKHGPRSVRWRDAGTNPAWNPDVEDADAPFPPEGHGDGDHHH
;
A
#
# COMPACT_ATOMS: atom_id res chain seq x y z
N MET A 1 2.24 51.81 -4.56
CA MET A 1 2.93 50.58 -4.94
C MET A 1 1.98 49.46 -4.59
N ASP A 2 1.25 48.99 -5.60
CA ASP A 2 0.28 47.89 -5.49
C ASP A 2 1.01 46.62 -5.05
N GLN A 3 0.58 46.04 -3.93
CA GLN A 3 0.80 44.62 -3.67
C GLN A 3 -0.43 43.90 -4.19
N GLY A 4 -0.31 43.35 -5.39
CA GLY A 4 -1.34 42.53 -6.02
C GLY A 4 -1.62 41.31 -5.14
N VAL A 5 -2.80 41.31 -4.52
CA VAL A 5 -3.47 40.09 -4.09
C VAL A 5 -3.73 39.31 -5.37
N ILE A 6 -2.96 38.25 -5.59
CA ILE A 6 -3.31 37.27 -6.61
C ILE A 6 -4.51 36.53 -6.02
N ASP A 7 -5.70 36.84 -6.54
CA ASP A 7 -6.90 36.07 -6.27
C ASP A 7 -6.60 34.60 -6.60
N ALA A 8 -6.52 33.76 -5.57
CA ALA A 8 -6.58 32.32 -5.76
C ALA A 8 -7.86 32.00 -6.54
N PRO A 9 -7.84 31.12 -7.55
CA PRO A 9 -9.04 30.84 -8.32
C PRO A 9 -10.12 30.33 -7.35
N ARG A 10 -11.30 30.94 -7.39
CA ARG A 10 -12.51 30.36 -6.80
C ARG A 10 -12.77 29.04 -7.52
N TRP A 11 -12.31 27.94 -6.93
CA TRP A 11 -12.66 26.60 -7.37
C TRP A 11 -13.99 26.23 -6.72
N ASP A 12 -15.07 26.52 -7.44
CA ASP A 12 -16.44 26.20 -7.06
C ASP A 12 -16.72 24.70 -7.31
N PHE A 13 -16.07 23.84 -6.52
CA PHE A 13 -16.56 22.48 -6.30
C PHE A 13 -17.60 22.56 -5.20
N GLY A 14 -18.84 22.82 -5.61
CA GLY A 14 -20.06 22.86 -4.79
C GLY A 14 -19.82 22.74 -3.29
N GLN A 15 -19.49 23.86 -2.65
CA GLN A 15 -19.63 23.97 -1.21
C GLN A 15 -21.09 23.65 -0.89
N ALA A 16 -21.34 22.53 -0.22
CA ALA A 16 -22.48 22.47 0.68
C ALA A 16 -22.18 23.47 1.81
N VAL A 17 -22.42 24.75 1.53
CA VAL A 17 -22.54 25.75 2.58
C VAL A 17 -23.77 25.33 3.37
N ALA A 18 -23.54 24.70 4.52
CA ALA A 18 -24.56 24.59 5.54
C ALA A 18 -24.87 26.01 6.00
N THR A 19 -25.83 26.66 5.33
CA THR A 19 -26.43 27.88 5.87
C THR A 19 -27.23 27.46 7.08
N SER A 20 -26.66 27.65 8.28
CA SER A 20 -27.43 27.57 9.52
C SER A 20 -28.41 28.75 9.53
N ARG A 21 -29.66 28.47 9.18
CA ARG A 21 -30.77 29.32 9.60
C ARG A 21 -31.25 28.73 10.92
N ALA A 22 -30.91 29.41 12.01
CA ALA A 22 -31.46 29.10 13.31
C ALA A 22 -32.95 29.46 13.30
N ASP A 23 -33.79 28.49 12.99
CA ASP A 23 -35.21 28.53 13.35
C ASP A 23 -35.39 27.51 14.47
N GLY A 24 -35.54 28.05 15.69
CA GLY A 24 -35.80 27.25 16.88
C GLY A 24 -37.15 26.56 16.77
N ASP A 25 -37.15 25.24 16.82
CA ASP A 25 -38.03 24.47 17.69
C ASP A 25 -37.55 23.02 17.73
N GLY A 26 -37.39 22.46 18.92
CA GLY A 26 -36.86 21.12 19.10
C GLY A 26 -37.82 20.05 18.60
N ARG A 27 -37.33 19.06 17.84
CA ARG A 27 -38.03 17.79 17.62
C ARG A 27 -37.07 16.60 17.53
N GLN A 28 -37.42 15.56 18.30
CA GLN A 28 -36.82 14.22 18.31
C GLN A 28 -36.82 13.57 16.93
N TRP A 29 -35.79 12.75 16.66
CA TRP A 29 -35.74 11.86 15.49
C TRP A 29 -35.98 10.42 15.94
N GLU A 30 -37.09 9.82 15.51
CA GLU A 30 -37.33 8.37 15.57
C GLU A 30 -36.72 7.70 14.32
N LEU A 31 -35.88 6.69 14.52
CA LEU A 31 -35.30 5.85 13.47
C LEU A 31 -36.27 4.72 13.14
N SER A 32 -36.84 4.72 11.92
CA SER A 32 -37.55 3.57 11.36
C SER A 32 -36.62 2.82 10.41
N ALA A 33 -36.17 1.64 10.83
CA ALA A 33 -35.45 0.69 9.99
C ALA A 33 -36.43 -0.03 9.05
N ARG A 34 -36.12 -0.07 7.74
CA ARG A 34 -36.75 -0.99 6.79
C ARG A 34 -35.73 -2.04 6.37
N GLU A 35 -36.12 -3.31 6.52
CA GLU A 35 -35.36 -4.48 6.06
C GLU A 35 -35.31 -4.56 4.52
N PRO A 36 -34.23 -5.12 3.93
CA PRO A 36 -34.14 -5.34 2.49
C PRO A 36 -34.86 -6.64 2.06
N PRO A 37 -35.43 -6.70 0.84
CA PRO A 37 -36.07 -7.91 0.34
C PRO A 37 -35.05 -8.94 -0.18
N SER A 38 -35.39 -10.20 0.01
CA SER A 38 -34.68 -11.40 -0.44
C SER A 38 -34.79 -11.63 -1.94
N VAL A 39 -33.70 -12.09 -2.58
CA VAL A 39 -33.67 -12.51 -3.99
C VAL A 39 -33.01 -13.88 -4.11
N LEU A 40 -33.71 -14.81 -4.78
CA LEU A 40 -33.25 -16.14 -5.24
C LEU A 40 -33.16 -16.15 -6.79
N PRO A 41 -32.53 -17.15 -7.42
CA PRO A 41 -31.51 -16.93 -8.45
C PRO A 41 -32.01 -17.12 -9.88
N SER A 42 -31.30 -16.54 -10.85
CA SER A 42 -31.42 -16.88 -12.27
C SER A 42 -30.06 -17.34 -12.84
N GLU A 43 -30.09 -18.53 -13.45
CA GLU A 43 -28.98 -19.13 -14.19
C GLU A 43 -28.81 -18.45 -15.56
N ILE A 44 -27.59 -18.02 -15.90
CA ILE A 44 -27.19 -17.74 -17.29
C ILE A 44 -25.77 -18.25 -17.57
N SER A 45 -25.73 -19.26 -18.44
CA SER A 45 -24.72 -19.66 -19.44
C SER A 45 -23.35 -18.96 -19.41
N GLN A 46 -22.29 -19.75 -19.15
CA GLN A 46 -20.89 -19.34 -19.27
C GLN A 46 -20.32 -19.74 -20.65
N SER A 47 -19.72 -18.78 -21.35
CA SER A 47 -18.73 -19.03 -22.41
C SER A 47 -17.36 -18.46 -21.98
N PRO A 48 -16.24 -18.90 -22.57
CA PRO A 48 -15.02 -19.19 -21.81
C PRO A 48 -14.28 -17.93 -21.34
N ARG A 49 -14.15 -17.81 -20.02
CA ARG A 49 -13.27 -16.87 -19.31
C ARG A 49 -11.81 -17.22 -19.62
N ARG A 50 -10.98 -16.21 -19.90
CA ARG A 50 -9.54 -16.32 -19.65
C ARG A 50 -9.32 -15.93 -18.18
N GLU A 51 -9.35 -16.93 -17.31
CA GLU A 51 -9.03 -16.77 -15.89
C GLU A 51 -7.54 -16.47 -15.71
N CYS A 52 -7.22 -15.41 -14.99
CA CYS A 52 -5.90 -15.24 -14.38
C CYS A 52 -5.94 -16.02 -13.06
N THR A 53 -5.52 -17.29 -13.09
CA THR A 53 -5.35 -18.12 -11.89
C THR A 53 -4.06 -17.72 -11.16
N LEU A 54 -4.21 -17.22 -9.93
CA LEU A 54 -3.12 -17.10 -8.96
C LEU A 54 -2.90 -18.49 -8.33
N ASP A 55 -1.88 -19.21 -8.76
CA ASP A 55 -1.47 -20.49 -8.17
C ASP A 55 -0.68 -20.25 -6.87
N TRP A 56 -1.36 -20.47 -5.74
CA TRP A 56 -0.77 -20.44 -4.40
C TRP A 56 -0.46 -21.86 -3.90
N THR A 57 0.25 -22.70 -4.67
CA THR A 57 0.78 -23.97 -4.13
C THR A 57 2.15 -24.38 -4.67
N SER A 58 3.22 -24.06 -3.92
CA SER A 58 4.32 -25.03 -3.67
C SER A 58 5.30 -24.55 -2.60
N ARG A 59 5.19 -25.10 -1.39
CA ARG A 59 6.34 -25.21 -0.46
C ARG A 59 6.58 -26.69 -0.21
N SER A 60 7.59 -27.25 -0.87
CA SER A 60 8.13 -28.56 -0.52
C SER A 60 9.32 -28.37 0.42
N THR A 61 9.21 -28.87 1.65
CA THR A 61 10.32 -29.08 2.59
C THR A 61 11.21 -30.26 2.15
N PRO A 62 12.54 -30.18 2.20
CA PRO A 62 13.40 -31.34 1.92
C PRO A 62 13.50 -32.25 3.16
N GLY A 63 13.12 -33.51 3.00
CA GLY A 63 13.33 -34.57 3.99
C GLY A 63 14.76 -35.12 3.94
N ASN A 64 15.37 -35.25 5.11
CA ASN A 64 16.67 -35.90 5.33
C ASN A 64 16.54 -37.42 5.17
N MET A 65 17.27 -38.03 4.23
CA MET A 65 17.30 -39.50 4.10
C MET A 65 18.66 -40.00 3.60
N TRP A 66 19.66 -40.09 4.48
CA TRP A 66 20.85 -40.90 4.25
C TRP A 66 21.36 -41.49 5.58
N TRP A 67 20.93 -42.72 5.87
CA TRP A 67 21.55 -43.58 6.88
C TRP A 67 22.45 -44.62 6.20
N ASN A 68 23.64 -44.79 6.78
CA ASN A 68 24.44 -46.02 6.90
C ASN A 68 24.62 -46.95 5.69
N LEU A 69 25.75 -46.81 5.00
CA LEU A 69 26.42 -47.91 4.30
C LEU A 69 27.94 -47.86 4.53
N THR A 70 28.39 -48.35 5.68
CA THR A 70 29.78 -48.80 5.87
C THR A 70 29.83 -50.32 5.67
N LYS A 71 30.41 -50.77 4.56
CA LYS A 71 30.90 -52.16 4.43
C LYS A 71 32.38 -52.13 4.07
N SER A 72 33.15 -52.89 4.84
CA SER A 72 34.60 -53.02 4.81
C SER A 72 35.13 -53.48 3.46
N TYR A 73 36.19 -52.82 2.98
CA TYR A 73 36.96 -53.26 1.83
C TYR A 73 38.05 -54.24 2.29
N GLN A 74 38.02 -55.49 1.80
CA GLN A 74 39.13 -56.44 1.95
C GLN A 74 40.20 -56.13 0.90
N SER A 75 41.44 -55.92 1.33
CA SER A 75 42.60 -55.71 0.47
C SER A 75 42.98 -57.01 -0.26
N LEU A 76 43.06 -56.96 -1.60
CA LEU A 76 43.68 -58.01 -2.42
C LEU A 76 45.21 -57.89 -2.40
N PRO A 77 45.96 -59.00 -2.51
CA PRO A 77 47.41 -58.99 -2.39
C PRO A 77 48.09 -58.33 -3.60
N GLN A 78 49.06 -57.46 -3.32
CA GLN A 78 49.92 -56.84 -4.32
C GLN A 78 50.83 -57.89 -4.95
N ALA A 79 50.71 -58.06 -6.27
CA ALA A 79 51.68 -58.82 -7.05
C ALA A 79 52.98 -58.00 -7.16
N GLU A 80 54.06 -58.55 -6.62
CA GLU A 80 55.42 -58.03 -6.70
C GLU A 80 55.88 -57.93 -8.17
N GLY A 81 56.41 -56.76 -8.54
CA GLY A 81 56.90 -56.48 -9.88
C GLY A 81 58.21 -57.21 -10.20
N LYS A 82 58.31 -57.75 -11.42
CA LYS A 82 59.59 -58.15 -12.03
C LYS A 82 60.25 -56.97 -12.75
N PRO A 83 61.59 -56.93 -12.86
CA PRO A 83 62.31 -55.76 -13.35
C PRO A 83 62.11 -55.56 -14.85
N LEU A 84 62.01 -54.28 -15.26
CA LEU A 84 61.97 -53.85 -16.65
C LEU A 84 63.32 -54.11 -17.34
N GLU A 85 63.31 -54.89 -18.42
CA GLU A 85 64.31 -54.78 -19.47
C GLU A 85 63.66 -54.33 -20.79
N ASN A 86 64.27 -53.29 -21.36
CA ASN A 86 64.24 -52.83 -22.75
C ASN A 86 62.91 -52.41 -23.41
N ALA A 87 62.77 -51.09 -23.45
CA ALA A 87 62.50 -50.27 -24.64
C ALA A 87 61.49 -50.80 -25.67
N SER A 88 60.27 -50.24 -25.62
CA SER A 88 59.55 -49.90 -26.83
C SER A 88 58.69 -48.64 -26.60
N SER A 89 58.71 -47.76 -27.60
CA SER A 89 57.98 -46.51 -27.77
C SER A 89 56.80 -46.24 -26.81
N TRP A 90 56.82 -45.08 -26.16
CA TRP A 90 55.57 -44.41 -25.77
C TRP A 90 54.82 -44.04 -27.05
N THR A 91 53.97 -44.94 -27.54
CA THR A 91 52.93 -44.53 -28.47
C THR A 91 51.95 -43.69 -27.64
N LEU A 92 51.92 -42.39 -27.92
CA LEU A 92 50.77 -41.55 -27.57
C LEU A 92 49.59 -42.10 -28.36
N THR A 93 48.96 -43.15 -27.83
CA THR A 93 47.69 -43.62 -28.37
C THR A 93 46.71 -42.48 -28.16
N SER A 94 46.27 -41.86 -29.25
CA SER A 94 45.18 -40.89 -29.21
C SER A 94 43.97 -41.63 -28.68
N HIS A 95 43.73 -41.56 -27.37
CA HIS A 95 42.60 -42.20 -26.73
C HIS A 95 41.34 -41.47 -27.21
N ARG A 96 40.79 -41.91 -28.33
CA ARG A 96 39.54 -41.37 -28.89
C ARG A 96 38.45 -41.74 -27.90
N TRP A 97 37.89 -40.72 -27.26
CA TRP A 97 36.81 -40.89 -26.31
C TRP A 97 35.64 -41.56 -27.04
N PRO A 98 35.05 -42.64 -26.48
CA PRO A 98 33.89 -43.26 -27.08
C PRO A 98 32.77 -42.22 -27.20
N ARG A 99 31.98 -42.31 -28.28
CA ARG A 99 30.90 -41.35 -28.56
C ARG A 99 29.95 -41.18 -27.38
N SER A 100 29.72 -42.24 -26.61
CA SER A 100 28.91 -42.23 -25.38
C SER A 100 29.48 -41.31 -24.29
N THR A 101 30.79 -41.26 -24.10
CA THR A 101 31.42 -40.38 -23.09
C THR A 101 31.35 -38.92 -23.50
N ILE A 102 31.48 -38.63 -24.80
CA ILE A 102 31.31 -37.27 -25.35
C ILE A 102 29.85 -36.82 -25.15
N ILE A 103 28.88 -37.67 -25.48
CA ILE A 103 27.45 -37.38 -25.30
C ILE A 103 27.12 -37.15 -23.83
N LEU A 104 27.58 -38.02 -22.91
CA LEU A 104 27.33 -37.88 -21.47
C LEU A 104 27.96 -36.60 -20.90
N GLY A 105 29.18 -36.26 -21.34
CA GLY A 105 29.84 -35.02 -20.98
C GLY A 105 29.05 -33.80 -21.43
N LEU A 106 28.58 -33.78 -22.68
CA LEU A 106 27.74 -32.71 -23.21
C LEU A 106 26.41 -32.59 -22.46
N THR A 107 25.74 -33.70 -22.17
CA THR A 107 24.48 -33.66 -21.41
C THR A 107 24.69 -33.14 -19.99
N ASN A 108 25.78 -33.53 -19.32
CA ASN A 108 26.12 -33.03 -17.98
C ASN A 108 26.48 -31.54 -17.99
N VAL A 109 27.16 -31.06 -19.02
CA VAL A 109 27.44 -29.62 -19.19
C VAL A 109 26.14 -28.85 -19.42
N VAL A 110 25.25 -29.35 -20.29
CA VAL A 110 23.96 -28.71 -20.55
C VAL A 110 23.08 -28.69 -19.29
N THR A 111 23.00 -29.80 -18.54
CA THR A 111 22.24 -29.84 -17.29
C THR A 111 22.84 -28.95 -16.22
N LEU A 112 24.17 -28.86 -16.10
CA LEU A 112 24.85 -27.94 -15.19
C LEU A 112 24.58 -26.48 -15.55
N LEU A 113 24.64 -26.12 -16.83
CA LEU A 113 24.32 -24.76 -17.29
C LEU A 113 22.84 -24.40 -17.05
N ALA A 114 21.93 -25.33 -17.31
CA ALA A 114 20.50 -25.15 -17.01
C ALA A 114 20.26 -25.01 -15.49
N PHE A 115 20.94 -25.80 -14.66
CA PHE A 115 20.88 -25.70 -13.21
C PHE A 115 21.44 -24.37 -12.70
N LEU A 116 22.59 -23.92 -13.21
CA LEU A 116 23.16 -22.62 -12.86
C LEU A 116 22.27 -21.45 -13.29
N ALA A 117 21.57 -21.57 -14.43
CA ALA A 117 20.58 -20.60 -14.87
C ALA A 117 19.32 -20.60 -13.96
N ALA A 118 18.85 -21.77 -13.52
CA ALA A 118 17.70 -21.91 -12.63
C ALA A 118 18.00 -21.48 -11.17
N VAL A 119 19.23 -21.69 -10.69
CA VAL A 119 19.68 -21.28 -9.35
C VAL A 119 20.10 -19.81 -9.32
N ARG A 120 20.30 -19.18 -10.48
CA ARG A 120 20.54 -17.74 -10.57
C ARG A 120 19.31 -17.04 -10.00
N LYS A 121 19.45 -16.49 -8.79
CA LYS A 121 18.38 -15.71 -8.16
C LYS A 121 17.92 -14.65 -9.16
N PRO A 122 16.61 -14.49 -9.39
CA PRO A 122 16.11 -13.42 -10.23
C PRO A 122 16.70 -12.10 -9.73
N SER A 123 17.02 -11.20 -10.65
CA SER A 123 17.45 -9.85 -10.27
C SER A 123 16.42 -9.26 -9.29
N SER A 124 16.89 -8.57 -8.26
CA SER A 124 16.02 -7.90 -7.28
C SER A 124 14.96 -7.01 -7.95
N THR A 125 15.27 -6.46 -9.12
CA THR A 125 14.35 -5.69 -9.97
C THR A 125 13.17 -6.53 -10.48
N VAL A 126 13.43 -7.74 -10.99
CA VAL A 126 12.38 -8.63 -11.52
C VAL A 126 11.46 -9.07 -10.40
N PHE A 127 12.03 -9.47 -9.26
CA PHE A 127 11.25 -9.86 -8.09
C PHE A 127 10.36 -8.71 -7.58
N ARG A 128 10.90 -7.49 -7.45
CA ARG A 128 10.11 -6.32 -7.01
C ARG A 128 8.95 -6.02 -7.96
N SER A 129 9.20 -6.00 -9.28
CA SER A 129 8.16 -5.72 -10.27
C SER A 129 7.00 -6.71 -10.23
N GLN A 130 7.28 -7.97 -9.89
CA GLN A 130 6.26 -9.00 -9.74
C GLN A 130 5.44 -8.77 -8.47
N CYS A 131 6.09 -8.50 -7.33
CA CYS A 131 5.39 -8.11 -6.11
C CYS A 131 4.54 -6.84 -6.28
N THR A 132 5.00 -5.85 -7.04
CA THR A 132 4.21 -4.64 -7.34
C THR A 132 2.91 -5.01 -8.02
N ARG A 133 2.97 -5.85 -9.06
CA ARG A 133 1.79 -6.27 -9.81
C ARG A 133 0.82 -7.06 -8.95
N ASP A 134 1.34 -7.90 -8.05
CA ASP A 134 0.52 -8.74 -7.17
C ASP A 134 -0.11 -7.95 -6.01
N LEU A 135 0.55 -6.89 -5.54
CA LEU A 135 0.10 -6.06 -4.42
C LEU A 135 -0.73 -4.85 -4.85
N SER A 136 -0.51 -4.33 -6.05
CA SER A 136 -1.41 -3.35 -6.66
C SER A 136 -2.73 -4.03 -7.01
N THR A 137 -3.83 -3.27 -7.00
CA THR A 137 -5.13 -3.74 -7.50
C THR A 137 -4.91 -4.46 -8.84
N PRO A 138 -5.32 -5.74 -8.95
CA PRO A 138 -4.67 -6.69 -9.84
C PRO A 138 -4.60 -6.18 -11.28
N CYS A 139 -3.38 -5.89 -11.75
CA CYS A 139 -2.97 -5.74 -13.16
C CYS A 139 -3.62 -4.66 -14.04
N VAL A 140 -4.24 -3.60 -13.49
CA VAL A 140 -4.98 -2.61 -14.32
C VAL A 140 -4.70 -1.15 -13.96
N ALA A 141 -3.85 -0.86 -12.97
CA ALA A 141 -3.45 0.51 -12.69
C ALA A 141 -2.71 1.11 -13.92
N PRO A 142 -3.23 2.17 -14.57
CA PRO A 142 -2.63 2.72 -15.79
C PRO A 142 -1.21 3.26 -15.57
N ALA A 143 -0.89 3.66 -14.33
CA ALA A 143 0.41 4.19 -13.94
C ALA A 143 1.36 3.14 -13.32
N LEU A 144 1.09 1.84 -13.51
CA LEU A 144 1.91 0.77 -12.92
C LEU A 144 3.34 0.74 -13.47
N ASP A 145 3.55 1.18 -14.70
CA ASP A 145 4.86 1.30 -15.35
C ASP A 145 5.72 2.43 -14.76
N ALA A 146 5.09 3.45 -14.17
CA ALA A 146 5.76 4.54 -13.47
C ALA A 146 6.26 4.15 -12.07
N VAL A 147 5.80 3.03 -11.50
CA VAL A 147 6.14 2.63 -10.13
C VAL A 147 7.61 2.20 -10.04
N GLN A 148 8.37 2.95 -9.25
CA GLN A 148 9.77 2.68 -8.95
C GLN A 148 10.00 2.70 -7.43
N TYR A 149 10.89 1.83 -6.94
CA TYR A 149 11.20 1.75 -5.51
C TYR A 149 12.52 2.42 -5.20
N GLU A 150 12.46 3.41 -4.32
CA GLU A 150 13.64 4.01 -3.70
C GLU A 150 14.25 3.08 -2.63
N ALA A 151 15.47 3.40 -2.20
CA ALA A 151 16.08 2.73 -1.06
C ALA A 151 15.32 3.09 0.24
N PRO A 152 15.28 2.19 1.24
CA PRO A 152 14.68 2.50 2.53
C PRO A 152 15.28 3.77 3.13
N ARG A 153 14.42 4.69 3.55
CA ARG A 153 14.81 5.96 4.18
C ARG A 153 14.00 6.17 5.45
N HIS A 154 14.61 6.86 6.40
CA HIS A 154 13.86 7.34 7.56
C HIS A 154 12.92 8.46 7.12
N TYR A 155 11.74 8.52 7.72
CA TYR A 155 10.92 9.70 7.62
C TYR A 155 11.55 10.80 8.46
N ASN A 156 11.76 11.95 7.83
CA ASN A 156 11.97 13.18 8.56
C ASN A 156 10.59 13.53 9.11
N ALA A 157 10.33 13.17 10.36
CA ALA A 157 9.02 13.17 11.01
C ALA A 157 9.10 13.75 12.42
N GLU A 158 10.11 14.55 12.74
CA GLU A 158 10.26 15.12 14.07
C GLU A 158 9.08 16.01 14.45
N PHE A 159 8.67 15.98 15.72
CA PHE A 159 7.39 16.55 16.14
C PHE A 159 7.27 18.04 15.82
N ARG A 160 8.34 18.83 15.97
CA ARG A 160 8.35 20.29 15.71
C ARG A 160 9.06 20.71 14.41
N GLN A 161 9.39 19.77 13.54
CA GLN A 161 10.05 20.14 12.27
C GLN A 161 9.11 20.89 11.33
N THR A 162 9.68 21.72 10.47
CA THR A 162 8.96 22.40 9.37
C THR A 162 9.50 21.95 8.02
N ASN A 163 8.70 22.08 6.97
CA ASN A 163 9.08 21.76 5.59
C ASN A 163 8.19 22.50 4.58
N LYS A 164 8.29 22.17 3.28
CA LYS A 164 7.51 22.79 2.20
C LYS A 164 5.98 22.69 2.40
N TRP A 165 5.49 21.61 3.01
CA TRP A 165 4.06 21.34 3.25
C TRP A 165 3.60 21.64 4.68
N ARG A 166 4.54 21.99 5.56
CA ARG A 166 4.30 22.20 7.00
C ARG A 166 5.04 23.44 7.49
N GLY A 167 4.29 24.51 7.76
CA GLY A 167 4.81 25.74 8.36
C GLY A 167 5.10 25.59 9.86
N PRO A 168 5.59 26.66 10.52
CA PRO A 168 5.60 26.75 11.98
C PRO A 168 4.19 26.54 12.57
N PRO A 169 4.08 26.04 13.81
CA PRO A 169 2.77 25.78 14.45
C PRO A 169 1.81 26.98 14.35
N GLY A 170 0.59 26.74 13.88
CA GLY A 170 -0.46 27.76 13.75
C GLY A 170 -0.22 28.80 12.64
N ASN A 171 0.84 28.68 11.85
CA ASN A 171 1.14 29.59 10.75
C ASN A 171 0.70 29.00 9.41
N HIS A 172 -0.27 29.66 8.77
CA HIS A 172 -0.73 29.34 7.42
C HIS A 172 -0.06 30.28 6.41
N SER A 173 0.47 29.72 5.32
CA SER A 173 1.09 30.52 4.25
C SER A 173 0.65 30.04 2.88
N ASN A 174 0.51 31.00 1.95
CA ASN A 174 0.20 30.70 0.56
C ASN A 174 1.21 29.73 -0.07
N ALA A 175 2.48 29.73 0.37
CA ALA A 175 3.50 28.81 -0.10
C ALA A 175 3.17 27.35 0.27
N VAL A 176 2.66 27.12 1.47
CA VAL A 176 2.20 25.80 1.93
C VAL A 176 0.97 25.38 1.13
N ASP A 177 0.00 26.27 0.95
CA ASP A 177 -1.23 25.95 0.21
C ASP A 177 -0.94 25.63 -1.26
N MET A 178 -0.03 26.36 -1.90
CA MET A 178 0.45 26.03 -3.26
C MET A 178 1.18 24.69 -3.30
N ALA A 179 2.01 24.39 -2.29
CA ALA A 179 2.73 23.11 -2.22
C ALA A 179 1.80 21.91 -2.06
N TRP A 180 0.71 22.06 -1.30
CA TRP A 180 -0.36 21.07 -1.22
C TRP A 180 -1.09 20.95 -2.54
N HIS A 181 -1.54 22.06 -3.11
CA HIS A 181 -2.25 22.07 -4.39
C HIS A 181 -1.50 21.33 -5.50
N GLU A 182 -0.18 21.53 -5.60
CA GLU A 182 0.69 20.87 -6.58
C GLU A 182 0.60 19.33 -6.53
N ILE A 183 0.42 18.75 -5.34
CA ILE A 183 0.45 17.29 -5.12
C ILE A 183 -0.94 16.65 -4.95
N GLU A 184 -2.02 17.44 -4.92
CA GLU A 184 -3.40 16.92 -4.94
C GLU A 184 -4.06 17.22 -6.30
N LEU A 185 -4.64 18.41 -6.46
CA LEU A 185 -5.40 18.77 -7.64
C LEU A 185 -4.51 19.18 -8.83
N GLY A 186 -3.30 19.68 -8.55
CA GLY A 186 -2.29 20.04 -9.55
C GLY A 186 -1.75 18.84 -10.32
N ALA A 187 -1.90 17.62 -9.79
CA ALA A 187 -1.56 16.40 -10.51
C ALA A 187 -2.48 16.12 -11.71
N GLY A 188 -3.71 16.67 -11.68
CA GLY A 188 -4.68 16.54 -12.75
C GLY A 188 -5.33 15.15 -12.84
N GLY A 189 -6.15 14.99 -13.88
CA GLY A 189 -6.80 13.72 -14.22
C GLY A 189 -5.97 12.90 -15.20
N ILE A 190 -6.24 11.61 -15.23
CA ILE A 190 -5.73 10.65 -16.21
C ILE A 190 -6.89 10.10 -17.05
N ARG A 191 -6.53 9.51 -18.19
CA ARG A 191 -7.47 8.79 -19.06
C ARG A 191 -7.37 7.29 -18.79
N VAL A 192 -8.53 6.64 -18.70
CA VAL A 192 -8.68 5.18 -18.66
C VAL A 192 -9.35 4.73 -19.95
N THR A 193 -8.79 3.72 -20.61
CA THR A 193 -9.37 3.11 -21.82
C THR A 193 -10.53 2.18 -21.46
N GLU A 194 -11.40 1.89 -22.43
CA GLU A 194 -12.51 0.94 -22.23
C GLU A 194 -12.01 -0.47 -21.84
N GLU A 195 -10.88 -0.90 -22.41
CA GLU A 195 -10.26 -2.18 -22.07
C GLU A 195 -9.75 -2.21 -20.62
N GLU A 196 -9.11 -1.15 -20.15
CA GLU A 196 -8.69 -1.03 -18.74
C GLU A 196 -9.91 -0.99 -17.83
N LEU A 197 -10.94 -0.20 -18.17
CA LEU A 197 -12.18 -0.13 -17.41
C LEU A 197 -12.85 -1.51 -17.25
N ARG A 198 -12.91 -2.31 -18.31
CA ARG A 198 -13.45 -3.68 -18.24
C ARG A 198 -12.68 -4.57 -17.27
N ARG A 199 -11.36 -4.41 -17.17
CA ARG A 199 -10.54 -5.21 -16.25
C ARG A 199 -10.64 -4.74 -14.80
N LEU A 200 -11.02 -3.49 -14.54
CA LEU A 200 -11.36 -3.01 -13.19
C LEU A 200 -12.66 -3.63 -12.66
N ASN A 201 -13.40 -4.38 -13.49
CA ASN A 201 -14.66 -5.02 -13.12
C ASN A 201 -15.68 -4.03 -12.52
N MET A 202 -15.62 -2.78 -12.98
CA MET A 202 -16.57 -1.73 -12.60
C MET A 202 -17.64 -1.63 -13.68
N THR A 203 -18.90 -1.53 -13.27
CA THR A 203 -20.04 -1.42 -14.18
C THR A 203 -20.68 -0.05 -14.01
N ASP A 204 -21.04 0.55 -15.14
CA ASP A 204 -21.84 1.75 -15.15
C ASP A 204 -23.24 1.52 -14.57
N SER A 205 -23.81 2.58 -13.99
CA SER A 205 -25.23 2.67 -13.71
C SER A 205 -25.90 3.59 -14.73
N PRO A 206 -27.12 3.30 -15.21
CA PRO A 206 -27.88 4.23 -16.04
C PRO A 206 -28.05 5.63 -15.41
N ASP A 207 -28.12 5.71 -14.09
CA ASP A 207 -28.30 6.97 -13.36
C ASP A 207 -26.97 7.69 -13.05
N LEU A 208 -25.85 6.95 -13.09
CA LEU A 208 -24.49 7.40 -12.75
C LEU A 208 -23.47 6.76 -13.71
N PRO A 209 -23.52 7.04 -15.02
CA PRO A 209 -22.53 6.52 -15.96
C PRO A 209 -21.16 7.17 -15.73
N PHE A 210 -20.09 6.48 -16.09
CA PHE A 210 -18.73 6.99 -16.05
C PHE A 210 -18.58 8.17 -17.01
N HIS A 211 -17.86 9.18 -16.54
CA HIS A 211 -17.60 10.39 -17.28
C HIS A 211 -16.67 10.12 -18.47
N LYS A 212 -17.15 10.43 -19.67
CA LYS A 212 -16.40 10.27 -20.91
C LYS A 212 -15.70 11.56 -21.31
N ILE A 213 -14.42 11.46 -21.62
CA ILE A 213 -13.63 12.56 -22.15
C ILE A 213 -13.99 12.74 -23.63
N PRO A 214 -14.18 13.99 -24.13
CA PRO A 214 -14.45 14.24 -25.54
C PRO A 214 -13.36 13.67 -26.47
N GLU A 215 -13.76 13.21 -27.67
CA GLU A 215 -12.83 12.60 -28.64
C GLU A 215 -11.76 13.59 -29.12
N GLU A 216 -12.09 14.88 -29.23
CA GLU A 216 -11.13 15.95 -29.54
C GLU A 216 -10.04 16.10 -28.46
N HIS A 217 -10.30 15.61 -27.25
CA HIS A 217 -9.37 15.56 -26.13
C HIS A 217 -8.81 14.16 -25.90
N GLY A 218 -8.98 13.25 -26.88
CA GLY A 218 -8.38 11.92 -26.93
C GLY A 218 -9.24 10.79 -26.36
N GLY A 219 -10.53 11.05 -26.06
CA GLY A 219 -11.50 10.02 -25.71
C GLY A 219 -11.23 9.32 -24.36
N GLY A 220 -11.95 8.23 -24.12
CA GLY A 220 -11.81 7.41 -22.91
C GLY A 220 -12.57 7.94 -21.70
N TYR A 221 -12.22 7.44 -20.52
CA TYR A 221 -12.90 7.73 -19.26
C TYR A 221 -12.00 8.56 -18.34
N LEU A 222 -12.59 9.54 -17.66
CA LEU A 222 -11.86 10.38 -16.71
C LEU A 222 -11.64 9.62 -15.40
N ALA A 223 -10.39 9.62 -14.94
CA ALA A 223 -10.01 9.12 -13.63
C ALA A 223 -8.96 10.02 -12.97
N MET A 224 -8.70 9.79 -11.70
CA MET A 224 -7.58 10.33 -10.94
C MET A 224 -6.87 9.17 -10.25
N LEU A 225 -5.56 9.24 -10.01
CA LEU A 225 -4.89 8.21 -9.20
C LEU A 225 -5.27 8.38 -7.73
N GLU A 226 -5.53 7.27 -7.04
CA GLU A 226 -6.01 7.27 -5.66
C GLU A 226 -5.07 8.03 -4.71
N VAL A 227 -3.75 7.97 -4.90
CA VAL A 227 -2.79 8.77 -4.12
C VAL A 227 -3.13 10.27 -4.10
N PHE A 228 -3.53 10.84 -5.24
CA PHE A 228 -3.84 12.27 -5.35
C PHE A 228 -5.22 12.58 -4.78
N HIS A 229 -6.17 11.66 -4.91
CA HIS A 229 -7.46 11.77 -4.23
C HIS A 229 -7.28 11.73 -2.69
N LEU A 230 -6.51 10.79 -2.16
CA LEU A 230 -6.25 10.71 -0.71
C LEU A 230 -5.49 11.94 -0.19
N LEU A 231 -4.55 12.48 -0.96
CA LEU A 231 -3.89 13.75 -0.65
C LEU A 231 -4.87 14.92 -0.67
N HIS A 232 -5.83 14.95 -1.61
CA HIS A 232 -6.89 15.94 -1.66
C HIS A 232 -7.79 15.90 -0.42
N CYS A 233 -8.21 14.70 -0.02
CA CYS A 233 -8.99 14.49 1.19
C CYS A 233 -8.20 14.93 2.44
N LEU A 234 -6.91 14.58 2.53
CA LEU A 234 -6.06 14.99 3.65
C LEU A 234 -5.86 16.50 3.71
N ASN A 235 -5.68 17.18 2.57
CA ASN A 235 -5.58 18.63 2.52
C ASN A 235 -6.92 19.31 2.91
N SER A 236 -8.05 18.73 2.49
CA SER A 236 -9.38 19.19 2.90
C SER A 236 -9.56 19.06 4.42
N LEU A 237 -9.10 17.96 5.03
CA LEU A 237 -9.07 17.80 6.48
C LEU A 237 -8.15 18.84 7.13
N ARG A 238 -6.92 19.04 6.62
CA ARG A 238 -5.99 20.07 7.10
C ARG A 238 -6.65 21.45 7.13
N MET A 239 -7.30 21.84 6.04
CA MET A 239 -8.01 23.11 5.93
C MET A 239 -9.27 23.16 6.79
N GLY A 240 -9.89 22.02 7.10
CA GLY A 240 -11.12 21.92 7.90
C GLY A 240 -10.92 21.81 9.41
N LEU A 241 -9.69 21.63 9.91
CA LEU A 241 -9.41 21.47 11.34
C LEU A 241 -9.93 22.62 12.21
N PHE A 242 -10.08 23.83 11.64
CA PHE A 242 -10.62 24.98 12.38
C PHE A 242 -12.08 24.83 12.80
N TYR A 243 -12.89 24.03 12.09
CA TYR A 243 -14.34 23.99 12.32
C TYR A 243 -14.71 23.48 13.71
N ASN A 244 -13.95 22.52 14.24
CA ASN A 244 -14.25 21.87 15.52
C ASN A 244 -13.23 22.22 16.63
N TYR A 245 -12.21 23.03 16.32
CA TYR A 245 -11.14 23.35 17.26
C TYR A 245 -11.69 23.98 18.55
N ASP A 246 -12.50 25.03 18.43
CA ASP A 246 -13.07 25.72 19.59
C ASP A 246 -14.00 24.83 20.42
N HIS A 247 -14.66 23.85 19.79
CA HIS A 247 -15.51 22.91 20.50
C HIS A 247 -14.69 21.88 21.28
N TYR A 248 -13.61 21.34 20.74
CA TYR A 248 -12.86 20.24 21.37
C TYR A 248 -11.65 20.68 22.19
N LYS A 249 -11.15 21.92 22.06
CA LYS A 249 -9.95 22.38 22.79
C LYS A 249 -10.04 22.27 24.32
N HIS A 250 -11.24 22.20 24.88
CA HIS A 250 -11.45 22.00 26.32
C HIS A 250 -11.10 20.58 26.79
N LEU A 251 -11.04 19.59 25.89
CA LEU A 251 -10.58 18.24 26.22
C LEU A 251 -9.08 18.22 26.52
N ASP A 252 -8.34 19.23 26.04
CA ASP A 252 -6.91 19.45 26.25
C ASP A 252 -6.67 20.62 27.23
N GLU A 253 -7.55 20.79 28.23
CA GLU A 253 -7.43 21.85 29.24
C GLU A 253 -6.03 21.88 29.89
N GLY A 254 -5.37 23.05 29.85
CA GLY A 254 -4.00 23.24 30.35
C GLY A 254 -2.90 23.04 29.30
N VAL A 255 -3.21 22.49 28.13
CA VAL A 255 -2.28 22.40 27.01
C VAL A 255 -2.25 23.72 26.25
N GLN A 256 -1.04 24.24 25.97
CA GLN A 256 -0.88 25.43 25.14
C GLN A 256 -1.34 25.17 23.69
N ASP A 257 -2.09 26.11 23.10
CA ASP A 257 -2.58 26.05 21.72
C ASP A 257 -1.48 25.67 20.72
N GLU A 258 -0.26 26.20 20.91
CA GLU A 258 0.88 25.91 20.06
C GLU A 258 1.27 24.42 20.03
N ASN A 259 1.12 23.70 21.14
CA ASN A 259 1.34 22.27 21.18
C ASN A 259 0.23 21.50 20.45
N ILE A 260 -1.02 21.97 20.53
CA ILE A 260 -2.16 21.39 19.81
C ILE A 260 -1.96 21.57 18.30
N TYR A 261 -1.62 22.78 17.85
CA TYR A 261 -1.30 23.04 16.44
C TYR A 261 -0.12 22.21 15.96
N SER A 262 0.95 22.15 16.74
CA SER A 262 2.12 21.30 16.42
C SER A 262 1.73 19.83 16.28
N HIS A 263 0.82 19.32 17.12
CA HIS A 263 0.34 17.95 17.05
C HIS A 263 -0.43 17.69 15.75
N PHE A 264 -1.40 18.53 15.42
CA PHE A 264 -2.17 18.39 14.19
C PHE A 264 -1.29 18.52 12.94
N ASP A 265 -0.41 19.52 12.90
CA ASP A 265 0.50 19.72 11.76
C ASP A 265 1.44 18.52 11.56
N HIS A 266 1.96 17.96 12.66
CA HIS A 266 2.79 16.75 12.61
C HIS A 266 1.99 15.54 12.09
N CYS A 267 0.79 15.30 12.62
CA CYS A 267 -0.06 14.19 12.23
C CYS A 267 -0.47 14.26 10.75
N ILE A 268 -0.87 15.44 10.27
CA ILE A 268 -1.19 15.66 8.85
C ILE A 268 0.03 15.40 7.98
N ASP A 269 1.21 15.90 8.35
CA ASP A 269 2.44 15.68 7.57
C ASP A 269 2.88 14.20 7.59
N MET A 270 2.67 13.50 8.70
CA MET A 270 2.90 12.05 8.81
C MET A 270 2.02 11.24 7.87
N LEU A 271 0.73 11.57 7.83
CA LEU A 271 -0.21 10.94 6.91
C LEU A 271 0.17 11.25 5.46
N ARG A 272 0.52 12.50 5.14
CA ARG A 272 1.01 12.89 3.79
C ARG A 272 2.21 12.05 3.38
N MET A 273 3.22 11.92 4.24
CA MET A 273 4.39 11.10 3.97
C MET A 273 4.04 9.63 3.74
N ASN A 274 3.10 9.09 4.52
CA ASN A 274 2.64 7.71 4.35
C ASN A 274 1.91 7.50 3.02
N LEU A 275 0.99 8.40 2.67
CA LEU A 275 0.25 8.39 1.40
C LEU A 275 1.21 8.48 0.20
N MET A 276 2.21 9.35 0.26
CA MET A 276 3.23 9.47 -0.79
C MET A 276 4.19 8.27 -0.85
N CYS A 277 4.44 7.61 0.28
CA CYS A 277 5.29 6.42 0.31
C CYS A 277 4.57 5.18 -0.25
N TYR A 278 3.27 5.04 0.05
CA TYR A 278 2.46 3.95 -0.50
C TYR A 278 2.10 4.21 -1.96
N ALA A 279 1.74 5.45 -2.28
CA ALA A 279 1.42 5.96 -3.62
C ALA A 279 0.51 5.01 -4.41
N ASP A 280 -0.73 4.83 -3.95
CA ASP A 280 -1.69 3.97 -4.65
C ASP A 280 -2.01 4.54 -6.05
N VAL A 281 -1.63 3.76 -7.07
CA VAL A 281 -1.81 4.07 -8.49
C VAL A 281 -3.12 3.49 -9.06
N THR A 282 -4.02 3.00 -8.21
CA THR A 282 -5.36 2.60 -8.61
C THR A 282 -6.13 3.81 -9.15
N PRO A 283 -6.81 3.69 -10.30
CA PRO A 283 -7.63 4.79 -10.83
C PRO A 283 -8.97 4.90 -10.08
N ALA A 284 -9.25 6.08 -9.54
CA ALA A 284 -10.56 6.52 -9.08
C ALA A 284 -11.32 7.20 -10.24
N LEU A 285 -12.40 6.58 -10.71
CA LEU A 285 -13.18 7.06 -11.86
C LEU A 285 -14.10 8.23 -11.50
N PHE A 286 -14.54 8.97 -12.51
CA PHE A 286 -15.60 9.97 -12.37
C PHE A 286 -16.92 9.48 -12.98
N VAL A 287 -18.04 9.94 -12.44
CA VAL A 287 -19.41 9.60 -12.87
C VAL A 287 -20.26 10.85 -13.04
N ASP A 288 -21.21 10.80 -13.96
CA ASP A 288 -22.13 11.90 -14.24
C ASP A 288 -23.49 11.65 -13.58
N PRO A 289 -23.91 12.45 -12.58
CA PRO A 289 -25.23 12.30 -11.96
C PRO A 289 -26.33 12.84 -12.90
N LEU A 290 -26.88 11.97 -13.75
CA LEU A 290 -27.89 12.36 -14.74
C LEU A 290 -29.19 12.91 -14.11
N SER A 291 -29.44 12.56 -12.84
CA SER A 291 -30.54 13.11 -12.04
C SER A 291 -30.35 14.56 -11.61
N ASN A 292 -29.15 15.14 -11.75
CA ASN A 292 -28.84 16.52 -11.37
C ASN A 292 -28.31 17.34 -12.56
N PRO A 293 -29.19 17.80 -13.48
CA PRO A 293 -28.78 18.50 -14.70
C PRO A 293 -28.20 19.91 -14.47
N ARG A 294 -28.24 20.43 -13.23
CA ARG A 294 -27.63 21.73 -12.89
C ARG A 294 -26.15 21.62 -12.62
N ARG A 295 -25.66 20.41 -12.38
CA ARG A 295 -24.25 20.17 -12.10
C ARG A 295 -23.47 20.16 -13.41
N ARG A 296 -22.41 20.96 -13.48
CA ARG A 296 -21.49 20.99 -14.63
C ARG A 296 -20.47 19.86 -14.56
N ASP A 297 -19.90 19.65 -13.37
CA ASP A 297 -18.72 18.82 -13.19
C ASP A 297 -19.08 17.40 -12.75
N ALA A 298 -18.35 16.42 -13.28
CA ALA A 298 -18.50 15.03 -12.86
C ALA A 298 -18.19 14.85 -11.36
N LEU A 299 -18.69 13.75 -10.80
CA LEU A 299 -18.43 13.34 -9.42
C LEU A 299 -17.36 12.27 -9.39
N PRO A 300 -16.38 12.34 -8.47
CA PRO A 300 -15.53 11.19 -8.20
C PRO A 300 -16.38 10.02 -7.69
N ASN A 301 -16.11 8.83 -8.19
CA ASN A 301 -16.66 7.57 -7.70
C ASN A 301 -15.73 7.03 -6.61
N TRP A 302 -16.20 7.08 -5.37
CA TRP A 302 -15.44 6.69 -4.18
C TRP A 302 -15.30 5.18 -3.97
N SER A 303 -15.95 4.37 -4.81
CA SER A 303 -15.95 2.91 -4.71
C SER A 303 -14.94 2.29 -5.68
N SER A 304 -13.68 2.73 -5.62
CA SER A 304 -12.57 2.12 -6.35
C SER A 304 -12.21 0.76 -5.72
N MET A 305 -11.71 -0.15 -6.56
CA MET A 305 -11.28 -1.48 -6.13
C MET A 305 -9.84 -1.41 -5.59
N HIS A 306 -9.60 -1.97 -4.41
CA HIS A 306 -8.26 -2.01 -3.80
C HIS A 306 -7.85 -3.42 -3.39
N THR A 307 -6.55 -3.73 -3.54
CA THR A 307 -5.94 -4.88 -2.87
C THR A 307 -5.49 -4.46 -1.46
N CYS A 308 -6.21 -4.91 -0.44
CA CYS A 308 -5.93 -4.55 0.95
C CYS A 308 -5.18 -5.66 1.70
N ARG A 309 -4.38 -5.27 2.70
CA ARG A 309 -3.89 -6.20 3.73
C ARG A 309 -5.05 -6.60 4.64
N ASN A 310 -5.07 -7.84 5.12
CA ASN A 310 -6.08 -8.29 6.08
C ASN A 310 -5.88 -7.54 7.43
N PHE A 311 -6.71 -6.52 7.66
CA PHE A 311 -6.65 -5.68 8.84
C PHE A 311 -6.95 -6.48 10.12
N ASP A 312 -7.96 -7.36 10.09
CA ASP A 312 -8.35 -8.15 11.26
C ASP A 312 -7.22 -9.08 11.71
N ALA A 313 -6.50 -9.70 10.77
CA ALA A 313 -5.35 -10.53 11.08
C ALA A 313 -4.20 -9.72 11.72
N ILE A 314 -3.98 -8.48 11.26
CA ILE A 314 -2.97 -7.58 11.86
C ILE A 314 -3.42 -7.14 13.26
N LEU A 315 -4.70 -6.81 13.41
CA LEU A 315 -5.29 -6.40 14.68
C LEU A 315 -5.22 -7.52 15.72
N ASP A 316 -5.58 -8.74 15.34
CA ASP A 316 -5.49 -9.94 16.17
C ASP A 316 -4.04 -10.23 16.59
N TRP A 317 -3.11 -10.17 15.63
CA TRP A 317 -1.69 -10.34 15.92
C TRP A 317 -1.18 -9.32 16.95
N ASN A 318 -1.63 -8.06 16.88
CA ASN A 318 -1.23 -7.02 17.84
C ASN A 318 -1.88 -7.22 19.23
N LYS A 319 -3.14 -7.65 19.29
CA LYS A 319 -3.87 -7.83 20.55
C LYS A 319 -3.47 -9.11 21.30
N HIS A 320 -3.34 -10.23 20.58
CA HIS A 320 -3.22 -11.57 21.17
C HIS A 320 -1.89 -12.27 20.85
N GLY A 321 -1.00 -11.63 20.09
CA GLY A 321 0.31 -12.20 19.77
C GLY A 321 1.26 -12.24 20.97
N PRO A 322 2.33 -13.05 20.90
CA PRO A 322 3.32 -13.19 21.98
C PRO A 322 4.16 -11.93 22.24
N ARG A 323 3.97 -10.87 21.44
CA ARG A 323 4.64 -9.57 21.56
C ARG A 323 3.69 -8.45 21.99
N SER A 324 2.44 -8.76 22.31
CA SER A 324 1.49 -7.75 22.76
C SER A 324 1.89 -7.24 24.14
N VAL A 325 1.90 -5.92 24.29
CA VAL A 325 2.15 -5.22 25.55
C VAL A 325 0.98 -4.27 25.74
N ARG A 326 0.31 -4.33 26.89
CA ARG A 326 -0.72 -3.33 27.22
C ARG A 326 -0.02 -2.00 27.50
N TRP A 327 -0.62 -0.88 27.10
CA TRP A 327 -0.02 0.44 27.34
C TRP A 327 0.36 0.69 28.81
N ARG A 328 -0.44 0.18 29.76
CA ARG A 328 -0.14 0.23 31.20
C ARG A 328 1.07 -0.62 31.63
N ASP A 329 1.34 -1.70 30.91
CA ASP A 329 2.45 -2.63 31.19
C ASP A 329 3.76 -2.21 30.51
N ALA A 330 3.73 -1.16 29.67
CA ALA A 330 4.91 -0.65 28.97
C ALA A 330 5.95 -0.02 29.93
N GLY A 331 5.57 0.23 31.18
CA GLY A 331 6.36 0.95 32.16
C GLY A 331 6.29 2.46 31.97
N THR A 332 6.74 3.20 32.98
CA THR A 332 6.84 4.66 32.91
C THR A 332 8.17 5.08 32.27
N ASN A 333 8.23 6.31 31.77
CA ASN A 333 9.49 6.93 31.38
C ASN A 333 10.47 6.87 32.58
N PRO A 334 11.72 6.37 32.43
CA PRO A 334 12.68 6.30 33.54
C PRO A 334 13.00 7.67 34.19
N ALA A 335 12.74 8.77 33.48
CA ALA A 335 12.90 10.13 33.99
C ALA A 335 11.63 10.69 34.65
N TRP A 336 10.49 10.02 34.54
CA TRP A 336 9.24 10.45 35.19
C TRP A 336 9.39 10.32 36.71
N ASN A 337 9.03 11.39 37.42
CA ASN A 337 9.09 11.47 38.86
C ASN A 337 7.74 12.00 39.38
N PRO A 338 6.93 11.19 40.07
CA PRO A 338 5.62 11.60 40.59
C PRO A 338 5.72 12.65 41.70
N ASP A 339 6.90 12.86 42.29
CA ASP A 339 7.10 13.82 43.39
C ASP A 339 7.29 15.27 42.88
N VAL A 340 7.35 15.48 41.56
CA VAL A 340 7.45 16.81 40.95
C VAL A 340 6.06 17.42 40.82
N GLU A 341 5.96 18.73 41.09
CA GLU A 341 4.72 19.50 40.89
C GLU A 341 4.24 19.36 39.44
N ASP A 342 2.93 19.15 39.27
CA ASP A 342 2.26 18.90 37.98
C ASP A 342 2.76 17.67 37.18
N ALA A 343 3.36 16.68 37.85
CA ALA A 343 3.68 15.40 37.22
C ALA A 343 2.41 14.63 36.83
N ASP A 344 2.42 14.01 35.65
CA ASP A 344 1.33 13.14 35.19
C ASP A 344 1.05 12.03 36.21
N ALA A 345 -0.24 11.74 36.45
CA ALA A 345 -0.63 10.68 37.37
C ALA A 345 -0.21 9.29 36.87
N PRO A 346 0.15 8.34 37.76
CA PRO A 346 0.37 6.97 37.37
C PRO A 346 -0.89 6.34 36.77
N PHE A 347 -0.71 5.36 35.88
CA PHE A 347 -1.84 4.62 35.31
C PHE A 347 -2.75 4.04 36.41
N PRO A 348 -4.09 4.18 36.30
CA PRO A 348 -5.01 3.66 37.29
C PRO A 348 -4.94 2.12 37.37
N PRO A 349 -5.11 1.52 38.57
CA PRO A 349 -5.17 0.06 38.72
C PRO A 349 -6.38 -0.53 37.99
N GLU A 350 -6.28 -1.78 37.53
CA GLU A 350 -7.40 -2.43 36.84
C GLU A 350 -8.63 -2.50 37.75
N GLY A 351 -9.76 -1.95 37.27
CA GLY A 351 -11.05 -2.29 37.83
C GLY A 351 -11.36 -3.75 37.53
N HIS A 352 -11.80 -4.51 38.53
CA HIS A 352 -12.37 -5.85 38.32
C HIS A 352 -13.73 -5.72 37.61
N GLY A 353 -13.71 -5.47 36.31
CA GLY A 353 -14.91 -5.34 35.50
C GLY A 353 -14.56 -5.44 34.03
N ASP A 354 -15.13 -6.44 33.36
CA ASP A 354 -15.00 -6.66 31.93
C ASP A 354 -15.46 -5.42 31.16
N GLY A 355 -14.58 -4.83 30.35
CA GLY A 355 -15.00 -4.24 29.08
C GLY A 355 -14.79 -2.75 28.82
N ASP A 356 -14.23 -1.93 29.72
CA ASP A 356 -14.15 -0.49 29.44
C ASP A 356 -12.74 0.03 29.09
N HIS A 357 -12.63 0.37 27.80
CA HIS A 357 -11.80 1.38 27.17
C HIS A 357 -10.29 1.39 27.51
N HIS A 358 -9.52 0.76 26.62
CA HIS A 358 -8.09 0.97 26.53
C HIS A 358 -7.82 2.37 25.93
N HIS A 359 -7.36 3.29 26.78
CA HIS A 359 -6.45 4.36 26.36
C HIS A 359 -5.00 3.88 26.47
#